data_AF-A0A955MTN5-F1
#
_entry.id   AF-A0A955MTN5-F1
#
_cell.length_a   1.000
_cell.length_b   1.000
_cell.length_c   1.000
_cell.angle_alpha   90.00
_cell.angle_beta   90.00
_cell.angle_gamma   90.00
#
_symmetry.space_group_name_H-M   'P 1'
#
loop_
_entity.id
_entity.type
_entity.pdbx_description
1 polymer ?
#
loop_
_entity_poly.entity_id
_entity_poly.type
_entity_poly.pdbx_seq_one_letter_code
_entity_poly.pdbx_strand_id
1 'polypeptide(L)'
;MTQSHSHHHHHHDTEDMGDGRLVLAVIVNLLLTLAQIVGGIISGSLALIADALHNLNDASSLGIALIARKISRKPADEIRTFGYRRAEVIGALINLTTLILVGLYLVYEAIFRFFEQKPIEGWIVIWVAGIALVIDLITAFLTYSMSKGSLNVKAAFIHNVSDAMASAGVILAGTLIVLYDFYLADLIVTLVISGYILWQGFSMISQSIRILMESAPEDLDLETLTRSISEIADVQGIHHVHVWALDESHRALEAHIVIDETDLESLEEIKKKIKNFLMREHNIHHSTLEFEPTADRGNHQCPDEWVGCGTGALSEIDAQH
;
A
#
# COMPACT_ATOMS: atom_id res chain seq x y z
N MET A 1 13.69 -7.56 16.87
CA MET A 1 13.05 -6.23 16.81
C MET A 1 12.73 -5.95 15.35
N THR A 2 11.65 -6.55 14.87
CA THR A 2 11.13 -6.41 13.51
C THR A 2 10.22 -5.19 13.49
N GLN A 3 10.68 -4.10 12.85
CA GLN A 3 9.83 -2.95 12.55
C GLN A 3 8.82 -3.39 11.50
N SER A 4 7.55 -3.50 11.86
CA SER A 4 6.47 -3.53 10.87
C SER A 4 6.35 -2.15 10.27
N HIS A 5 6.74 -2.01 9.00
CA HIS A 5 6.42 -0.82 8.23
C HIS A 5 4.99 -1.01 7.72
N SER A 6 4.02 -0.46 8.45
CA SER A 6 2.67 -0.26 7.96
C SER A 6 2.73 0.71 6.78
N HIS A 7 2.76 0.17 5.56
CA HIS A 7 2.66 0.95 4.34
C HIS A 7 1.21 1.38 4.18
N HIS A 8 0.93 2.58 4.69
CA HIS A 8 -0.31 3.30 4.45
C HIS A 8 -0.45 3.59 2.96
N HIS A 9 -1.57 3.20 2.36
CA HIS A 9 -2.08 3.91 1.20
C HIS A 9 -2.09 5.41 1.53
N HIS A 10 -1.33 6.19 0.75
CA HIS A 10 -1.22 7.64 0.87
C HIS A 10 -2.58 8.29 0.57
N HIS A 11 -3.47 8.25 1.56
CA HIS A 11 -4.57 9.16 1.61
C HIS A 11 -4.01 10.54 1.96
N HIS A 12 -4.04 11.44 0.97
CA HIS A 12 -4.09 12.87 1.23
C HIS A 12 -5.41 13.21 1.95
N ASP A 13 -5.61 12.67 3.16
CA ASP A 13 -6.57 13.22 4.11
C ASP A 13 -5.77 14.23 4.96
N THR A 14 -5.53 15.39 4.35
CA THR A 14 -4.96 16.56 5.01
C THR A 14 -6.10 17.33 5.67
N GLU A 15 -6.63 16.82 6.78
CA GLU A 15 -7.78 17.42 7.50
C GLU A 15 -7.50 18.82 8.10
N ASP A 16 -6.27 19.34 8.04
CA ASP A 16 -5.87 20.64 8.61
C ASP A 16 -5.50 21.74 7.58
N MET A 17 -5.57 21.46 6.28
CA MET A 17 -5.40 22.48 5.24
C MET A 17 -6.77 22.83 4.67
N GLY A 18 -7.25 24.06 4.88
CA GLY A 18 -8.54 24.49 4.32
C GLY A 18 -8.64 24.15 2.83
N ASP A 19 -9.70 23.45 2.43
CA ASP A 19 -9.86 22.74 1.15
C ASP A 19 -9.33 23.50 -0.08
N GLY A 20 -9.49 24.83 -0.10
CA GLY A 20 -8.99 25.69 -1.19
C GLY A 20 -7.46 25.75 -1.34
N ARG A 21 -6.69 25.66 -0.26
CA ARG A 21 -5.21 25.64 -0.31
C ARG A 21 -4.68 24.30 -0.81
N LEU A 22 -5.36 23.21 -0.47
CA LEU A 22 -5.03 21.87 -0.94
C LEU A 22 -5.28 21.75 -2.45
N VAL A 23 -6.45 22.18 -2.91
CA VAL A 23 -6.78 22.21 -4.34
C VAL A 23 -5.78 23.07 -5.11
N LEU A 24 -5.39 24.23 -4.57
CA LEU A 24 -4.36 25.08 -5.19
C LEU A 24 -3.01 24.35 -5.29
N ALA A 25 -2.55 23.68 -4.24
CA ALA A 25 -1.29 22.94 -4.25
C ALA A 25 -1.30 21.81 -5.30
N VAL A 26 -2.40 21.06 -5.39
CA VAL A 26 -2.59 20.00 -6.41
C VAL A 26 -2.55 20.59 -7.82
N ILE A 27 -3.24 21.71 -8.07
CA ILE A 27 -3.23 22.38 -9.37
C ILE A 27 -1.82 22.87 -9.73
N VAL A 28 -1.11 23.47 -8.77
CA VAL A 28 0.27 23.95 -8.96
C VAL A 28 1.19 22.78 -9.32
N ASN A 29 1.10 21.66 -8.60
CA ASN A 29 1.90 20.48 -8.90
C ASN A 29 1.58 19.92 -10.29
N LEU A 30 0.29 19.84 -10.67
CA LEU A 30 -0.12 19.36 -11.98
C LEU A 30 0.39 20.25 -13.13
N LEU A 31 0.35 21.57 -12.94
CA LEU A 31 0.90 22.53 -13.91
C LEU A 31 2.42 22.43 -14.02
N LEU A 32 3.10 22.24 -12.88
CA LEU A 32 4.54 22.03 -12.84
C LEU A 32 4.93 20.75 -13.60
N THR A 33 4.26 19.63 -13.30
CA THR A 33 4.42 18.36 -14.00
C THR A 33 4.26 18.53 -15.51
N LEU A 34 3.25 19.28 -15.97
CA LEU A 34 3.07 19.55 -17.39
C LEU A 34 4.23 20.37 -17.97
N ALA A 35 4.71 21.39 -17.25
CA ALA A 35 5.86 22.18 -17.65
C ALA A 35 7.15 21.33 -17.70
N GLN A 36 7.33 20.39 -16.79
CA GLN A 36 8.46 19.44 -16.79
C GLN A 36 8.38 18.46 -17.95
N ILE A 37 7.20 17.91 -18.27
CA ILE A 37 7.01 17.06 -19.46
C ILE A 37 7.37 17.83 -20.73
N VAL A 38 6.81 19.03 -20.91
CA VAL A 38 7.06 19.86 -22.09
C VAL A 38 8.53 20.28 -22.15
N GLY A 39 9.09 20.73 -21.04
CA GLY A 39 10.50 21.10 -20.91
C GLY A 39 11.44 19.93 -21.18
N GLY A 40 11.10 18.73 -20.72
CA GLY A 40 11.85 17.50 -20.94
C GLY A 40 11.84 17.05 -22.40
N ILE A 41 10.69 17.15 -23.07
CA ILE A 41 10.57 16.87 -24.51
C ILE A 41 11.37 17.88 -25.34
N ILE A 42 11.20 19.18 -25.08
CA ILE A 42 11.88 20.25 -25.83
C ILE A 42 13.39 20.21 -25.60
N SER A 43 13.82 20.06 -24.35
CA SER A 43 15.25 19.98 -24.02
C SER A 43 15.87 18.66 -24.43
N GLY A 44 15.05 17.63 -24.63
CA GLY A 44 15.52 16.26 -24.72
C GLY A 44 16.19 15.80 -23.43
N SER A 45 15.69 16.13 -22.24
CA SER A 45 16.19 15.57 -20.97
C SER A 45 15.26 14.48 -20.48
N LEU A 46 15.81 13.26 -20.32
CA LEU A 46 15.04 12.17 -19.72
C LEU A 46 14.93 12.33 -18.21
N ALA A 47 15.91 12.98 -17.57
CA ALA A 47 15.88 13.18 -16.13
C ALA A 47 14.70 14.08 -15.74
N LEU A 48 14.45 15.12 -16.54
CA LEU A 48 13.30 16.01 -16.34
C LEU A 48 11.96 15.31 -16.63
N ILE A 49 11.92 14.41 -17.62
CA ILE A 49 10.73 13.58 -17.89
C ILE A 49 10.49 12.59 -16.75
N ALA A 50 11.54 11.96 -16.22
CA ALA A 50 11.44 10.99 -15.15
C ALA A 50 10.87 11.62 -13.87
N ASP A 51 11.37 12.81 -13.51
CA ASP A 51 10.86 13.59 -12.37
C ASP A 51 9.38 13.98 -12.58
N ALA A 52 9.04 14.45 -13.78
CA ALA A 52 7.65 14.79 -14.12
C ALA A 52 6.71 13.58 -14.04
N LEU A 53 7.15 12.41 -14.52
CA LEU A 53 6.35 11.19 -14.51
C LEU A 53 6.17 10.63 -13.09
N HIS A 54 7.14 10.82 -12.19
CA HIS A 54 6.97 10.54 -10.77
C HIS A 54 5.84 11.38 -10.17
N ASN A 55 5.94 12.71 -10.31
CA ASN A 55 4.94 13.66 -9.81
C ASN A 55 3.55 13.44 -10.44
N LEU A 56 3.50 13.08 -11.72
CA LEU A 56 2.26 12.72 -12.41
C LEU A 56 1.62 11.46 -11.81
N ASN A 57 2.43 10.45 -11.52
CA ASN A 57 1.95 9.21 -10.93
C ASN A 57 1.37 9.45 -9.54
N ASP A 58 1.98 10.33 -8.74
CA ASP A 58 1.45 10.66 -7.42
C ASP A 58 0.11 11.39 -7.51
N ALA A 59 0.00 12.36 -8.43
CA ALA A 59 -1.28 13.01 -8.73
C ALA A 59 -2.35 12.02 -9.24
N SER A 60 -1.94 11.08 -10.12
CA SER A 60 -2.82 10.05 -10.68
C SER A 60 -3.29 9.08 -9.60
N SER A 61 -2.42 8.72 -8.66
CA SER A 61 -2.73 7.84 -7.53
C SER A 61 -3.86 8.40 -6.68
N LEU A 62 -3.85 9.73 -6.43
CA LEU A 62 -4.91 10.41 -5.69
C LEU A 62 -6.24 10.36 -6.46
N GLY A 63 -6.22 10.63 -7.77
CA GLY A 63 -7.40 10.54 -8.62
C GLY A 63 -8.01 9.13 -8.62
N ILE A 64 -7.18 8.11 -8.80
CA ILE A 64 -7.59 6.70 -8.74
C ILE A 64 -8.13 6.36 -7.35
N ALA A 65 -7.45 6.76 -6.28
CA ALA A 65 -7.87 6.51 -4.91
C ALA A 65 -9.24 7.13 -4.60
N LEU A 66 -9.52 8.35 -5.08
CA LEU A 66 -10.83 9.00 -4.89
C LEU A 66 -11.95 8.24 -5.61
N ILE A 67 -11.71 7.79 -6.84
CA ILE A 67 -12.68 6.99 -7.60
C ILE A 67 -12.88 5.63 -6.92
N ALA A 68 -11.80 4.96 -6.54
CA ALA A 68 -11.84 3.66 -5.89
C ALA A 68 -12.56 3.72 -4.53
N ARG A 69 -12.26 4.74 -3.72
CA ARG A 69 -12.95 5.02 -2.44
C ARG A 69 -14.43 5.32 -2.63
N LYS A 70 -14.81 6.03 -3.69
CA LYS A 70 -16.22 6.25 -4.02
C LYS A 70 -16.94 4.94 -4.38
N ILE A 71 -16.23 4.03 -5.04
CA ILE A 71 -16.76 2.70 -5.39
C ILE A 71 -16.83 1.80 -4.16
N SER A 72 -15.80 1.80 -3.30
CA SER A 72 -15.69 0.92 -2.12
C SER A 72 -16.78 1.17 -1.07
N ARG A 73 -17.25 2.42 -0.97
CA ARG A 73 -18.34 2.82 -0.07
C ARG A 73 -19.73 2.36 -0.50
N LYS A 74 -19.87 1.75 -1.69
CA LYS A 74 -21.16 1.18 -2.11
C LYS A 74 -21.51 -0.03 -1.23
N PRO A 75 -22.79 -0.15 -0.80
CA PRO A 75 -23.24 -1.31 -0.06
C PRO A 75 -23.14 -2.59 -0.90
N ALA A 76 -23.20 -3.75 -0.23
CA ALA A 76 -23.28 -5.04 -0.89
C ALA A 76 -24.56 -5.18 -1.74
N ASP A 77 -24.46 -5.94 -2.83
CA ASP A 77 -25.58 -6.31 -3.69
C ASP A 77 -25.56 -7.82 -3.98
N GLU A 78 -26.56 -8.32 -4.71
CA GLU A 78 -26.72 -9.76 -4.99
C GLU A 78 -25.57 -10.34 -5.82
N ILE A 79 -24.83 -9.52 -6.57
CA ILE A 79 -23.69 -9.96 -7.39
C ILE A 79 -22.39 -9.87 -6.58
N ARG A 80 -22.27 -8.86 -5.71
CA ARG A 80 -21.10 -8.59 -4.88
C ARG A 80 -21.51 -8.63 -3.41
N THR A 81 -21.59 -9.85 -2.89
CA THR A 81 -22.11 -10.17 -1.55
C THR A 81 -21.26 -9.60 -0.41
N PHE A 82 -19.95 -9.43 -0.60
CA PHE A 82 -19.05 -8.71 0.32
C PHE A 82 -18.97 -7.20 0.06
N GLY A 83 -19.72 -6.69 -0.92
CA GLY A 83 -19.65 -5.31 -1.37
C GLY A 83 -18.44 -5.00 -2.25
N TYR A 84 -18.08 -3.72 -2.30
CA TYR A 84 -17.14 -3.18 -3.28
C TYR A 84 -15.77 -2.86 -2.68
N ARG A 85 -15.49 -3.35 -1.46
CA ARG A 85 -14.30 -3.02 -0.66
C ARG A 85 -12.97 -3.19 -1.42
N ARG A 86 -12.81 -4.31 -2.13
CA ARG A 86 -11.61 -4.61 -2.95
C ARG A 86 -11.33 -3.60 -4.08
N ALA A 87 -12.25 -2.69 -4.41
CA ALA A 87 -12.02 -1.66 -5.42
C ALA A 87 -10.82 -0.75 -5.09
N GLU A 88 -10.57 -0.47 -3.80
CA GLU A 88 -9.39 0.30 -3.36
C GLU A 88 -8.10 -0.44 -3.65
N VAL A 89 -8.04 -1.73 -3.32
CA VAL A 89 -6.89 -2.60 -3.57
C VAL A 89 -6.61 -2.72 -5.07
N ILE A 90 -7.65 -2.88 -5.89
CA ILE A 90 -7.53 -2.94 -7.35
C ILE A 90 -7.02 -1.60 -7.90
N GLY A 91 -7.54 -0.48 -7.42
CA GLY A 91 -7.08 0.86 -7.80
C GLY A 91 -5.59 1.07 -7.48
N ALA A 92 -5.17 0.69 -6.27
CA ALA A 92 -3.78 0.74 -5.86
C ALA A 92 -2.89 -0.14 -6.75
N LEU A 93 -3.32 -1.37 -7.07
CA LEU A 93 -2.57 -2.27 -7.95
C LEU A 93 -2.40 -1.70 -9.36
N ILE A 94 -3.45 -1.10 -9.93
CA ILE A 94 -3.38 -0.43 -11.25
C ILE A 94 -2.35 0.70 -11.22
N ASN A 95 -2.38 1.52 -10.17
CA ASN A 95 -1.44 2.63 -10.00
C ASN A 95 0.00 2.13 -9.89
N LEU A 96 0.26 1.16 -9.00
CA LEU A 96 1.60 0.58 -8.80
C LEU A 96 2.12 -0.10 -10.08
N THR A 97 1.26 -0.81 -10.80
CA THR A 97 1.64 -1.44 -12.07
C THR A 97 1.99 -0.37 -13.12
N THR A 98 1.22 0.71 -13.19
CA THR A 98 1.51 1.85 -14.10
C THR A 98 2.86 2.48 -13.78
N LEU A 99 3.13 2.74 -12.48
CA LEU A 99 4.40 3.27 -12.01
C LEU A 99 5.59 2.39 -12.40
N ILE A 100 5.47 1.06 -12.22
CA ILE A 100 6.52 0.10 -12.60
C ILE A 100 6.75 0.11 -14.12
N LEU A 101 5.68 0.08 -14.92
CA LEU A 101 5.80 0.11 -16.38
C LEU A 101 6.48 1.39 -16.88
N VAL A 102 6.13 2.54 -16.30
CA VAL A 102 6.77 3.83 -16.60
C VAL A 102 8.25 3.81 -16.19
N GLY A 103 8.58 3.31 -15.00
CA GLY A 103 9.96 3.16 -14.55
C GLY A 103 10.80 2.29 -15.48
N LEU A 104 10.26 1.14 -15.91
CA LEU A 104 10.92 0.23 -16.86
C LEU A 104 11.12 0.89 -18.23
N TYR A 105 10.13 1.64 -18.70
CA TYR A 105 10.23 2.41 -19.94
C TYR A 105 11.33 3.47 -19.86
N LEU A 106 11.43 4.20 -18.76
CA LEU A 106 12.49 5.21 -18.55
C LEU A 106 13.88 4.59 -18.53
N VAL A 107 14.06 3.44 -17.87
CA VAL A 107 15.33 2.69 -17.88
C VAL A 107 15.68 2.24 -19.29
N TYR A 108 14.72 1.69 -20.03
CA TYR A 108 14.89 1.27 -21.42
C TYR A 108 15.30 2.45 -22.31
N GLU A 109 14.57 3.56 -22.24
CA GLU A 109 14.82 4.75 -23.06
C GLU A 109 16.18 5.37 -22.70
N ALA A 110 16.53 5.43 -21.42
CA ALA A 110 17.84 5.87 -20.94
C ALA A 110 18.97 5.06 -21.59
N ILE A 111 18.92 3.73 -21.49
CA ILE A 111 19.93 2.83 -22.07
C ILE A 111 19.99 3.01 -23.60
N PHE A 112 18.85 3.12 -24.27
CA PHE A 112 18.81 3.31 -25.71
C PHE A 112 19.46 4.65 -26.13
N ARG A 113 19.18 5.72 -25.39
CA ARG A 113 19.72 7.07 -25.65
C ARG A 113 21.22 7.17 -25.50
N PHE A 114 21.82 6.34 -24.65
CA PHE A 114 23.27 6.24 -24.52
C PHE A 114 23.94 5.91 -25.87
N PHE A 115 23.26 5.17 -26.75
CA PHE A 115 23.77 4.81 -28.08
C PHE A 115 23.45 5.85 -29.16
N GLU A 116 22.36 6.61 -29.04
CA GLU A 116 21.94 7.60 -30.06
C GLU A 116 22.48 9.03 -29.85
N GLN A 117 23.21 9.30 -28.76
CA GLN A 117 23.82 10.61 -28.42
C GLN A 117 22.98 11.83 -28.89
N LYS A 118 21.79 11.97 -28.33
CA LYS A 118 20.93 13.14 -28.58
C LYS A 118 21.44 14.34 -27.77
N PRO A 119 21.63 15.53 -28.38
CA PRO A 119 22.01 16.73 -27.64
C PRO A 119 20.89 17.13 -26.67
N ILE A 120 21.29 17.65 -25.51
CA ILE A 120 20.37 18.09 -24.44
C ILE A 120 20.53 19.59 -24.21
N GLU A 121 19.44 20.34 -24.25
CA GLU A 121 19.44 21.78 -23.94
C GLU A 121 19.44 22.01 -22.43
N GLY A 122 20.63 22.00 -21.83
CA GLY A 122 20.79 22.08 -20.37
C GLY A 122 20.19 23.33 -19.71
N TRP A 123 20.09 24.47 -20.41
CA TRP A 123 19.47 25.68 -19.85
C TRP A 123 17.97 25.51 -19.58
N ILE A 124 17.25 24.83 -20.48
CA ILE A 124 15.82 24.53 -20.28
C ILE A 124 15.67 23.61 -19.06
N VAL A 125 16.54 22.60 -18.95
CA VAL A 125 16.56 21.67 -17.81
C VAL A 125 16.72 22.42 -16.49
N ILE A 126 17.72 23.31 -16.40
CA ILE A 126 18.00 24.09 -15.19
C ILE A 126 16.82 24.98 -14.81
N TRP A 127 16.23 25.72 -15.76
CA TRP A 127 15.13 26.64 -15.44
C TRP A 127 13.88 25.89 -14.97
N VAL A 128 13.52 24.83 -15.67
CA VAL A 128 12.30 24.07 -15.35
C VAL A 128 12.46 23.32 -14.03
N ALA A 129 13.57 22.61 -13.83
CA ALA A 129 13.86 21.94 -12.55
C ALA A 129 14.09 22.93 -11.40
N GLY A 130 14.61 24.14 -11.69
CA GLY A 130 14.74 25.22 -10.72
C GLY A 130 13.39 25.72 -10.21
N ILE A 131 12.39 25.85 -11.09
CA ILE A 131 11.02 26.21 -10.69
C ILE A 131 10.42 25.08 -9.84
N ALA A 132 10.61 23.82 -10.24
CA ALA A 132 10.16 22.66 -9.47
C ALA A 132 10.73 22.66 -8.05
N LEU A 133 12.06 22.77 -7.93
CA LEU A 133 12.76 22.83 -6.66
C LEU A 133 12.22 23.94 -5.75
N VAL A 134 11.94 25.13 -6.30
CA VAL A 134 11.40 26.24 -5.50
C VAL A 134 10.02 25.90 -4.94
N ILE A 135 9.15 25.28 -5.75
CA ILE A 135 7.81 24.89 -5.33
C ILE A 135 7.88 23.79 -4.26
N ASP A 136 8.72 22.77 -4.46
CA ASP A 136 8.87 21.66 -3.51
C ASP A 136 9.44 22.15 -2.18
N LEU A 137 10.43 23.05 -2.21
CA LEU A 137 10.99 23.65 -0.99
C LEU A 137 9.99 24.53 -0.25
N ILE A 138 9.16 25.31 -0.96
CA ILE A 138 8.09 26.09 -0.33
C ILE A 138 7.09 25.14 0.35
N THR A 139 6.68 24.08 -0.34
CA THR A 139 5.71 23.10 0.18
C THR A 139 6.27 22.32 1.37
N ALA A 140 7.53 21.89 1.30
CA ALA A 140 8.25 21.26 2.39
C ALA A 140 8.40 22.20 3.59
N PHE A 141 8.73 23.47 3.38
CA PHE A 141 8.85 24.45 4.46
C PHE A 141 7.51 24.72 5.16
N LEU A 142 6.42 24.85 4.39
CA LEU A 142 5.07 25.03 4.93
C LEU A 142 4.61 23.81 5.76
N THR A 143 4.92 22.60 5.29
CA THR A 143 4.54 21.36 5.97
C THR A 143 5.45 20.98 7.13
N TYR A 144 6.68 21.53 7.20
CA TYR A 144 7.66 21.20 8.24
C TYR A 144 7.15 21.46 9.66
N SER A 145 6.54 22.62 9.93
CA SER A 145 6.05 22.94 11.28
C SER A 145 4.88 22.03 11.69
N MET A 146 4.01 21.69 10.73
CA MET A 146 2.85 20.81 10.92
C MET A 146 3.24 19.33 11.02
N SER A 147 4.37 18.92 10.42
CA SER A 147 4.87 17.54 10.42
C SER A 147 5.18 16.97 11.81
N LYS A 148 5.40 17.83 12.81
CA LYS A 148 5.73 17.42 14.18
C LYS A 148 4.52 16.88 14.94
N GLY A 149 3.30 17.22 14.53
CA GLY A 149 2.06 16.84 15.21
C GLY A 149 1.27 15.72 14.53
N SER A 150 1.61 15.35 13.29
CA SER A 150 0.83 14.39 12.50
C SER A 150 1.74 13.53 11.62
N LEU A 151 1.56 12.21 11.71
CA LEU A 151 2.27 11.24 10.86
C LEU A 151 1.94 11.44 9.37
N ASN A 152 0.69 11.81 9.05
CA ASN A 152 0.28 12.07 7.67
C ASN A 152 1.03 13.29 7.10
N VAL A 153 1.13 14.36 7.89
CA VAL A 153 1.86 15.56 7.46
C VAL A 153 3.37 15.31 7.41
N LYS A 154 3.89 14.45 8.30
CA LYS A 154 5.28 13.99 8.23
C LYS A 154 5.57 13.22 6.96
N ALA A 155 4.68 12.33 6.53
CA ALA A 155 4.82 11.61 5.26
C ALA A 155 4.82 12.59 4.08
N ALA A 156 3.89 13.55 4.04
CA ALA A 156 3.85 14.59 3.02
C ALA A 156 5.12 15.46 3.00
N PHE A 157 5.67 15.83 4.17
CA PHE A 157 6.93 16.55 4.25
C PHE A 157 8.10 15.76 3.66
N ILE A 158 8.25 14.48 4.04
CA ILE A 158 9.33 13.62 3.54
C ILE A 158 9.22 13.42 2.02
N HIS A 159 7.99 13.31 1.50
CA HIS A 159 7.74 13.21 0.06
C HIS A 159 8.22 14.46 -0.69
N ASN A 160 7.78 15.66 -0.28
CA ASN A 160 8.24 16.92 -0.91
C ASN A 160 9.76 17.11 -0.82
N VAL A 161 10.40 16.62 0.26
CA VAL A 161 11.87 16.63 0.37
C VAL A 161 12.53 15.69 -0.63
N SER A 162 11.94 14.52 -0.88
CA SER A 162 12.40 13.59 -1.91
C SER A 162 12.32 14.22 -3.30
N ASP A 163 11.22 14.90 -3.62
CA ASP A 163 11.02 15.55 -4.92
C ASP A 163 12.00 16.73 -5.11
N ALA A 164 12.22 17.51 -4.04
CA ALA A 164 13.25 18.54 -4.03
C ALA A 164 14.66 17.95 -4.27
N MET A 165 14.97 16.77 -3.72
CA MET A 165 16.25 16.09 -3.98
C MET A 165 16.35 15.60 -5.43
N ALA A 166 15.27 15.09 -6.01
CA ALA A 166 15.23 14.69 -7.43
C ALA A 166 15.45 15.91 -8.33
N SER A 167 14.71 17.01 -8.11
CA SER A 167 14.89 18.29 -8.79
C SER A 167 16.32 18.83 -8.68
N ALA A 168 16.93 18.75 -7.49
CA ALA A 168 18.33 19.15 -7.31
C ALA A 168 19.31 18.29 -8.14
N GLY A 169 19.05 16.98 -8.24
CA GLY A 169 19.79 16.07 -9.12
C GLY A 169 19.67 16.45 -10.59
N VAL A 170 18.45 16.80 -11.04
CA VAL A 170 18.19 17.26 -12.41
C VAL A 170 18.90 18.59 -12.71
N ILE A 171 18.89 19.55 -11.78
CA ILE A 171 19.63 20.82 -11.91
C ILE A 171 21.13 20.56 -12.00
N LEU A 172 21.67 19.66 -11.19
CA LEU A 172 23.08 19.28 -11.23
C LEU A 172 23.44 18.70 -12.61
N ALA A 173 22.60 17.80 -13.15
CA ALA A 173 22.80 17.28 -14.50
C ALA A 173 22.77 18.38 -15.56
N GLY A 174 21.76 19.25 -15.53
CA GLY A 174 21.66 20.39 -16.46
C GLY A 174 22.89 21.32 -16.38
N THR A 175 23.40 21.57 -15.19
CA THR A 175 24.59 22.40 -14.96
C THR A 175 25.85 21.76 -15.55
N LEU A 176 26.03 20.45 -15.36
CA LEU A 176 27.16 19.72 -15.95
C LEU A 176 27.09 19.68 -17.47
N ILE A 177 25.88 19.61 -18.04
CA ILE A 177 25.67 19.67 -19.49
C ILE A 177 26.07 21.05 -20.03
N VAL A 178 25.63 22.14 -19.39
CA VAL A 178 25.95 23.51 -19.85
C VAL A 178 27.45 23.83 -19.75
N LEU A 179 28.12 23.36 -18.69
CA LEU A 179 29.52 23.72 -18.43
C LEU A 179 30.53 22.82 -19.16
N TYR A 180 30.18 21.55 -19.39
CA TYR A 180 31.13 20.52 -19.84
C TYR A 180 30.64 19.66 -21.00
N ASP A 181 29.44 19.94 -21.56
CA ASP A 181 28.77 19.08 -22.54
C ASP A 181 28.65 17.61 -22.07
N PHE A 182 28.55 17.42 -20.75
CA PHE A 182 28.54 16.11 -20.13
C PHE A 182 27.13 15.49 -20.13
N TYR A 183 26.67 15.09 -21.32
CA TYR A 183 25.32 14.51 -21.54
C TYR A 183 25.07 13.22 -20.74
N LEU A 184 26.12 12.52 -20.31
CA LEU A 184 26.00 11.33 -19.47
C LEU A 184 25.41 11.64 -18.08
N ALA A 185 25.46 12.91 -17.63
CA ALA A 185 24.83 13.30 -16.38
C ALA A 185 23.31 13.08 -16.39
N ASP A 186 22.62 13.43 -17.49
CA ASP A 186 21.18 13.21 -17.65
C ASP A 186 20.84 11.72 -17.57
N LEU A 187 21.65 10.87 -18.22
CA LEU A 187 21.49 9.42 -18.17
C LEU A 187 21.57 8.89 -16.73
N ILE A 188 22.63 9.26 -16.01
CA ILE A 188 22.86 8.78 -14.64
C ILE A 188 21.70 9.20 -13.73
N VAL A 189 21.29 10.47 -13.80
CA VAL A 189 20.19 10.97 -12.98
C VAL A 189 18.88 10.28 -13.36
N THR A 190 18.60 10.07 -14.65
CA THR A 190 17.42 9.30 -15.10
C THR A 190 17.41 7.89 -14.52
N LEU A 191 18.54 7.17 -14.56
CA LEU A 191 18.64 5.81 -14.03
C LEU A 191 18.48 5.77 -12.51
N VAL A 192 18.97 6.79 -11.79
CA VAL A 192 18.77 6.90 -10.34
C VAL A 192 17.30 7.14 -10.01
N ILE A 193 16.65 8.11 -10.66
CA ILE A 193 15.22 8.43 -10.41
C ILE A 193 14.34 7.24 -10.79
N SER A 194 14.52 6.66 -11.99
CA SER A 194 13.73 5.50 -12.41
C SER A 194 14.00 4.24 -11.57
N GLY A 195 15.24 4.02 -11.12
CA GLY A 195 15.58 2.94 -10.20
C GLY A 195 14.89 3.09 -8.84
N TYR A 196 14.84 4.31 -8.31
CA TYR A 196 14.09 4.63 -7.08
C TYR A 196 12.59 4.37 -7.25
N ILE A 197 12.00 4.85 -8.35
CA ILE A 197 10.59 4.60 -8.71
C ILE A 197 10.28 3.10 -8.77
N LEU A 198 11.16 2.31 -9.43
CA LEU A 198 10.98 0.86 -9.54
C LEU A 198 11.05 0.18 -8.18
N TRP A 199 12.02 0.53 -7.34
CA TRP A 199 12.15 -0.01 -6.00
C TRP A 199 10.90 0.28 -5.16
N GLN A 200 10.36 1.50 -5.23
CA GLN A 200 9.11 1.87 -4.57
C GLN A 200 7.93 1.04 -5.11
N GLY A 201 7.79 0.92 -6.43
CA GLY A 201 6.72 0.13 -7.04
C GLY A 201 6.75 -1.34 -6.64
N PHE A 202 7.92 -1.99 -6.72
CA PHE A 202 8.06 -3.41 -6.39
C PHE A 202 7.95 -3.72 -4.89
N SER A 203 8.38 -2.81 -4.02
CA SER A 203 8.20 -3.01 -2.58
C SER A 203 6.71 -2.98 -2.19
N MET A 204 5.93 -2.06 -2.79
CA MET A 204 4.53 -1.87 -2.44
C MET A 204 3.56 -2.85 -3.11
N ILE A 205 3.87 -3.35 -4.31
CA ILE A 205 2.94 -4.22 -5.06
C ILE A 205 2.59 -5.53 -4.33
N SER A 206 3.54 -6.03 -3.52
CA SER A 206 3.36 -7.28 -2.78
C SER A 206 2.17 -7.25 -1.82
N GLN A 207 1.93 -6.12 -1.15
CA GLN A 207 0.83 -5.94 -0.21
C GLN A 207 -0.53 -6.01 -0.92
N SER A 208 -0.68 -5.35 -2.07
CA SER A 208 -1.92 -5.42 -2.86
C SER A 208 -2.19 -6.84 -3.37
N ILE A 209 -1.14 -7.55 -3.81
CA ILE A 209 -1.25 -8.94 -4.27
C ILE A 209 -1.68 -9.85 -3.11
N ARG A 210 -1.11 -9.70 -1.91
CA ARG A 210 -1.50 -10.49 -0.73
C ARG A 210 -3.00 -10.37 -0.42
N ILE A 211 -3.53 -9.15 -0.42
CA ILE A 211 -4.96 -8.93 -0.16
C ILE A 211 -5.83 -9.58 -1.25
N LEU A 212 -5.43 -9.49 -2.51
CA LEU A 212 -6.15 -10.12 -3.62
C LEU A 212 -6.06 -11.66 -3.60
N MET A 213 -4.97 -12.20 -3.07
CA MET A 213 -4.74 -13.63 -2.85
C MET A 213 -5.38 -14.15 -1.56
N GLU A 214 -6.20 -13.33 -0.88
CA GLU A 214 -6.90 -13.70 0.36
C GLU A 214 -5.93 -14.15 1.46
N SER A 215 -4.73 -13.58 1.49
CA SER A 215 -3.73 -13.88 2.50
C SER A 215 -4.15 -13.39 3.88
N ALA A 216 -3.69 -14.10 4.91
CA ALA A 216 -3.81 -13.65 6.29
C ALA A 216 -3.10 -12.28 6.48
N PRO A 217 -3.68 -11.35 7.26
CA PRO A 217 -3.04 -10.07 7.58
C PRO A 217 -1.67 -10.26 8.24
N GLU A 218 -0.69 -9.44 7.86
CA GLU A 218 0.71 -9.58 8.34
C GLU A 218 0.88 -9.34 9.85
N ASP A 219 -0.03 -8.56 10.45
CA ASP A 219 -0.05 -8.26 11.87
C ASP A 219 -0.82 -9.30 12.71
N LEU A 220 -1.41 -10.32 12.07
CA LEU A 220 -2.16 -11.36 12.74
C LEU A 220 -1.35 -12.65 12.84
N ASP A 221 -1.01 -13.03 14.07
CA ASP A 221 -0.50 -14.37 14.36
C ASP A 221 -1.64 -15.35 14.56
N LEU A 222 -1.80 -16.28 13.61
CA LEU A 222 -2.84 -17.31 13.65
C LEU A 222 -2.66 -18.25 14.85
N GLU A 223 -1.44 -18.55 15.27
CA GLU A 223 -1.20 -19.45 16.40
C GLU A 223 -1.71 -18.82 17.70
N THR A 224 -1.34 -17.55 17.93
CA THR A 224 -1.82 -16.79 19.08
C THR A 224 -3.34 -16.62 19.04
N LEU A 225 -3.94 -16.32 17.88
CA LEU A 225 -5.40 -16.22 17.73
C LEU A 225 -6.10 -17.53 18.12
N THR A 226 -5.58 -18.65 17.61
CA THR A 226 -6.15 -20.00 17.83
C THR A 226 -6.09 -20.36 19.32
N ARG A 227 -4.93 -20.11 19.96
CA ARG A 227 -4.74 -20.32 21.40
C ARG A 227 -5.71 -19.48 22.24
N SER A 228 -5.84 -18.18 21.95
CA SER A 228 -6.74 -17.31 22.70
C SER A 228 -8.21 -17.70 22.57
N ILE A 229 -8.63 -18.22 21.41
CA ILE A 229 -10.01 -18.73 21.23
C ILE A 229 -10.21 -20.02 22.04
N SER A 230 -9.21 -20.91 22.09
CA SER A 230 -9.26 -22.12 22.92
C SER A 230 -9.30 -21.86 24.43
N GLU A 231 -8.85 -20.69 24.89
CA GLU A 231 -8.94 -20.28 26.30
C GLU A 231 -10.34 -19.79 26.71
N ILE A 232 -11.24 -19.57 25.75
CA ILE A 232 -12.63 -19.20 26.04
C ILE A 232 -13.35 -20.41 26.65
N ALA A 233 -14.01 -20.19 27.80
CA ALA A 233 -14.77 -21.23 28.48
C ALA A 233 -15.74 -21.95 27.51
N ASP A 234 -15.84 -23.27 27.66
CA ASP A 234 -16.68 -24.18 26.88
C ASP A 234 -16.22 -24.41 25.42
N VAL A 235 -15.06 -23.87 25.03
CA VAL A 235 -14.38 -24.18 23.76
C VAL A 235 -13.33 -25.27 23.98
N GLN A 236 -13.50 -26.39 23.31
CA GLN A 236 -12.59 -27.54 23.41
C GLN A 236 -11.50 -27.53 22.34
N GLY A 237 -11.69 -26.79 21.25
CA GLY A 237 -10.71 -26.66 20.18
C GLY A 237 -11.20 -25.80 19.04
N ILE A 238 -10.29 -25.46 18.14
CA ILE A 238 -10.55 -24.71 16.93
C ILE A 238 -9.66 -25.26 15.82
N HIS A 239 -10.22 -25.43 14.63
CA HIS A 239 -9.51 -25.90 13.45
C HIS A 239 -10.13 -25.31 12.18
N HIS A 240 -9.55 -25.64 11.00
CA HIS A 240 -9.97 -25.12 9.70
C HIS A 240 -10.08 -23.57 9.71
N VAL A 241 -9.04 -22.92 10.22
CA VAL A 241 -9.03 -21.47 10.45
C VAL A 241 -8.53 -20.76 9.21
N HIS A 242 -9.41 -19.98 8.59
CA HIS A 242 -9.09 -19.12 7.47
C HIS A 242 -9.33 -17.67 7.85
N VAL A 243 -8.32 -16.83 7.68
CA VAL A 243 -8.45 -15.39 7.90
C VAL A 243 -7.91 -14.66 6.68
N TRP A 244 -8.69 -13.72 6.17
CA TRP A 244 -8.31 -12.92 5.01
C TRP A 244 -8.70 -11.46 5.16
N ALA A 245 -7.98 -10.60 4.44
CA ALA A 245 -8.29 -9.18 4.31
C ALA A 245 -9.26 -8.93 3.13
N LEU A 246 -10.28 -8.10 3.35
CA LEU A 246 -11.14 -7.58 2.28
C LEU A 246 -10.60 -6.27 1.70
N ASP A 247 -9.96 -5.46 2.55
CA ASP A 247 -9.19 -4.26 2.26
C ASP A 247 -8.18 -4.04 3.41
N GLU A 248 -7.53 -2.88 3.49
CA GLU A 248 -6.54 -2.60 4.55
C GLU A 248 -7.11 -2.59 5.98
N SER A 249 -8.43 -2.43 6.12
CA SER A 249 -9.11 -2.15 7.40
C SER A 249 -10.17 -3.18 7.79
N HIS A 250 -10.66 -3.98 6.84
CA HIS A 250 -11.70 -4.98 7.08
C HIS A 250 -11.16 -6.40 6.90
N ARG A 251 -11.40 -7.23 7.91
CA ARG A 251 -11.00 -8.64 7.96
C ARG A 251 -12.21 -9.54 8.04
N ALA A 252 -12.08 -10.73 7.46
CA ALA A 252 -13.06 -11.79 7.57
C ALA A 252 -12.38 -13.08 8.05
N LEU A 253 -13.15 -13.90 8.77
CA LEU A 253 -12.70 -15.16 9.34
C LEU A 253 -13.73 -16.27 9.12
N GLU A 254 -13.23 -17.46 8.84
CA GLU A 254 -13.97 -18.72 8.86
C GLU A 254 -13.22 -19.69 9.77
N ALA A 255 -13.93 -20.38 10.66
CA ALA A 255 -13.35 -21.36 11.55
C ALA A 255 -14.37 -22.38 12.05
N HIS A 256 -13.88 -23.57 12.39
CA HIS A 256 -14.64 -24.62 13.05
C HIS A 256 -14.29 -24.60 14.53
N ILE A 257 -15.31 -24.51 15.39
CA ILE A 257 -15.20 -24.43 16.84
C ILE A 257 -15.74 -25.74 17.43
N VAL A 258 -14.88 -26.45 18.14
CA VAL A 258 -15.25 -27.70 18.81
C VAL A 258 -15.73 -27.37 20.21
N ILE A 259 -16.93 -27.83 20.55
CA ILE A 259 -17.56 -27.64 21.87
C ILE A 259 -18.15 -28.96 22.36
N ASP A 260 -18.38 -29.08 23.66
CA ASP A 260 -19.14 -30.21 24.20
C ASP A 260 -20.62 -30.09 23.83
N GLU A 261 -21.34 -31.23 23.88
CA GLU A 261 -22.79 -31.23 23.66
C GLU A 261 -23.49 -30.29 24.65
N THR A 262 -24.13 -29.26 24.11
CA THR A 262 -24.81 -28.23 24.88
C THR A 262 -26.14 -27.86 24.24
N ASP A 263 -27.00 -27.18 24.98
CA ASP A 263 -28.24 -26.61 24.47
C ASP A 263 -27.99 -25.35 23.61
N LEU A 264 -29.01 -24.98 22.83
CA LEU A 264 -28.91 -23.89 21.85
C LEU A 264 -28.65 -22.52 22.50
N GLU A 265 -29.13 -22.30 23.73
CA GLU A 265 -28.94 -21.04 24.45
C GLU A 265 -27.46 -20.83 24.81
N SER A 266 -26.82 -21.85 25.39
CA SER A 266 -25.38 -21.82 25.72
C SER A 266 -24.51 -21.69 24.47
N LEU A 267 -24.86 -22.36 23.37
CA LEU A 267 -24.15 -22.23 22.09
C LEU A 267 -24.16 -20.78 21.58
N GLU A 268 -25.32 -20.11 21.63
CA GLU A 268 -25.44 -18.70 21.25
C GLU A 268 -24.64 -17.76 22.17
N GLU A 269 -24.50 -18.09 23.47
CA GLU A 269 -23.62 -17.35 24.37
C GLU A 269 -22.14 -17.50 24.01
N ILE A 270 -21.68 -18.72 23.76
CA ILE A 270 -20.29 -19.01 23.35
C ILE A 270 -19.97 -18.27 22.04
N LYS A 271 -20.86 -18.39 21.05
CA LYS A 271 -20.74 -17.68 19.76
C LYS A 271 -20.62 -16.17 19.94
N LYS A 272 -21.43 -15.56 20.81
CA LYS A 272 -21.33 -14.11 21.11
C LYS A 272 -20.00 -13.76 21.77
N LYS A 273 -19.51 -14.57 22.71
CA LYS A 273 -18.20 -14.36 23.36
C LYS A 273 -17.08 -14.36 22.32
N ILE A 274 -17.02 -15.38 21.46
CA ILE A 274 -16.02 -15.51 20.40
C ILE A 274 -16.10 -14.33 19.43
N LYS A 275 -17.30 -14.00 18.93
CA LYS A 275 -17.46 -12.88 17.98
C LYS A 275 -17.05 -11.53 18.57
N ASN A 276 -17.34 -11.29 19.85
CA ASN A 276 -16.93 -10.07 20.54
C ASN A 276 -15.41 -10.00 20.73
N PHE A 277 -14.77 -11.13 21.05
CA PHE A 277 -13.32 -11.25 21.15
C PHE A 277 -12.65 -10.93 19.80
N LEU A 278 -13.09 -11.60 18.73
CA LEU A 278 -12.61 -11.38 17.36
C LEU A 278 -12.71 -9.92 16.91
N MET A 279 -13.84 -9.28 17.20
CA MET A 279 -14.08 -7.87 16.84
C MET A 279 -13.18 -6.91 17.63
N ARG A 280 -13.04 -7.10 18.95
CA ARG A 280 -12.33 -6.16 19.82
C ARG A 280 -10.82 -6.28 19.76
N GLU A 281 -10.31 -7.51 19.72
CA GLU A 281 -8.86 -7.77 19.81
C GLU A 281 -8.20 -7.86 18.44
N HIS A 282 -8.93 -8.32 17.42
CA HIS A 282 -8.36 -8.60 16.10
C HIS A 282 -8.99 -7.79 14.95
N ASN A 283 -9.96 -6.91 15.25
CA ASN A 283 -10.69 -6.09 14.26
C ASN A 283 -11.37 -6.93 13.16
N ILE A 284 -11.87 -8.11 13.52
CA ILE A 284 -12.59 -9.02 12.61
C ILE A 284 -14.09 -8.81 12.79
N HIS A 285 -14.71 -8.11 11.84
CA HIS A 285 -16.15 -7.77 11.88
C HIS A 285 -17.04 -8.77 11.16
N HIS A 286 -16.47 -9.58 10.28
CA HIS A 286 -17.19 -10.64 9.57
C HIS A 286 -16.61 -11.99 9.97
N SER A 287 -17.42 -12.84 10.60
CA SER A 287 -17.00 -14.18 10.99
C SER A 287 -18.11 -15.22 10.81
N THR A 288 -17.73 -16.31 10.15
CA THR A 288 -18.51 -17.54 10.04
C THR A 288 -17.87 -18.56 10.96
N LEU A 289 -18.66 -19.06 11.92
CA LEU A 289 -18.22 -20.04 12.90
C LEU A 289 -19.11 -21.26 12.78
N GLU A 290 -18.53 -22.38 12.37
CA GLU A 290 -19.18 -23.69 12.37
C GLU A 290 -18.93 -24.35 13.73
N PHE A 291 -19.97 -24.84 14.39
CA PHE A 291 -19.86 -25.46 15.70
C PHE A 291 -19.98 -26.98 15.57
N GLU A 292 -18.98 -27.69 16.08
CA GLU A 292 -18.90 -29.14 16.01
C GLU A 292 -18.87 -29.75 17.41
N PRO A 293 -19.55 -30.88 17.64
CA PRO A 293 -19.49 -31.57 18.92
C PRO A 293 -18.15 -32.29 19.08
N THR A 294 -17.62 -32.34 20.31
CA THR A 294 -16.42 -33.11 20.67
C THR A 294 -16.47 -34.57 20.20
N ALA A 295 -17.67 -35.16 20.10
CA ALA A 295 -17.88 -36.53 19.62
C ALA A 295 -17.50 -36.75 18.13
N ASP A 296 -17.53 -35.70 17.30
CA ASP A 296 -17.20 -35.78 15.87
C ASP A 296 -15.72 -35.55 15.54
N ARG A 297 -14.87 -35.32 16.56
CA ARG A 297 -13.41 -35.11 16.45
C ARG A 297 -12.65 -36.15 15.61
N GLY A 298 -13.23 -37.34 15.39
CA GLY A 298 -12.62 -38.42 14.59
C GLY A 298 -13.22 -38.65 13.21
N ASN A 299 -14.34 -38.00 12.87
CA ASN A 299 -15.14 -38.34 11.68
C ASN A 299 -15.04 -37.30 10.56
N HIS A 300 -14.57 -36.09 10.86
CA HIS A 300 -14.29 -35.02 9.89
C HIS A 300 -12.78 -34.74 9.91
N GLN A 301 -12.02 -35.61 9.22
CA GLN A 301 -10.62 -35.34 8.95
C GLN A 301 -10.54 -34.15 8.00
N CYS A 302 -10.38 -32.96 8.57
CA CYS A 302 -9.91 -31.80 7.81
C CYS A 302 -8.60 -32.24 7.11
N PRO A 303 -8.48 -32.09 5.79
CA PRO A 303 -7.27 -32.49 5.07
C PRO A 303 -6.03 -31.85 5.71
N ASP A 304 -4.97 -32.63 5.93
CA ASP A 304 -3.70 -32.19 6.55
C ASP A 304 -3.02 -31.01 5.82
N GLU A 305 -3.54 -30.62 4.65
CA GLU A 305 -3.07 -29.52 3.81
C GLU A 305 -3.48 -28.13 4.35
N TRP A 306 -4.43 -28.05 5.29
CA TRP A 306 -4.95 -26.78 5.83
C TRP A 306 -4.31 -26.39 7.17
N VAL A 307 -4.06 -25.09 7.34
CA VAL A 307 -3.50 -24.52 8.58
C VAL A 307 -4.45 -24.76 9.75
N GLY A 308 -3.91 -25.28 10.87
CA GLY A 308 -4.70 -25.64 12.05
C GLY A 308 -5.34 -27.03 12.00
N CYS A 309 -5.14 -27.80 10.92
CA CYS A 309 -5.64 -29.17 10.79
C CYS A 309 -4.56 -30.26 11.00
N GLY A 310 -3.30 -29.87 11.23
CA GLY A 310 -2.20 -30.80 11.45
C GLY A 310 -2.21 -31.45 12.85
N THR A 311 -1.95 -32.75 12.88
CA THR A 311 -1.87 -33.62 14.08
C THR A 311 -0.96 -33.14 15.24
N GLY A 312 -0.15 -32.09 15.04
CA GLY A 312 0.72 -31.51 16.07
C GLY A 312 0.01 -30.57 17.07
N ALA A 313 -1.03 -29.83 16.65
CA ALA A 313 -1.79 -28.96 17.56
C ALA A 313 -2.61 -29.74 18.60
N LEU A 314 -2.85 -31.03 18.33
CA LEU A 314 -3.63 -31.93 19.16
C LEU A 314 -2.78 -32.68 20.21
N SER A 315 -1.45 -32.61 20.15
CA SER A 315 -0.56 -33.38 21.05
C SER A 315 -0.10 -32.63 22.30
N GLU A 316 -0.16 -31.29 22.32
CA GLU A 316 0.32 -30.50 23.46
C GLU A 316 -0.76 -30.22 24.52
N ILE A 317 -2.05 -30.29 24.15
CA ILE A 317 -3.16 -30.05 25.09
C ILE A 317 -3.43 -31.32 25.95
N ASP A 318 -3.33 -32.52 25.36
CA ASP A 318 -3.49 -33.78 26.10
C ASP A 318 -2.27 -34.14 26.97
N ALA A 319 -1.15 -33.42 26.86
CA ALA A 319 0.06 -33.67 27.66
C ALA A 319 0.10 -32.89 28.99
N GLN A 320 -0.90 -32.06 29.30
CA GLN A 320 -0.97 -31.26 30.54
C GLN A 320 -2.12 -31.60 31.50
N HIS A 321 -2.81 -32.74 31.32
CA HIS A 321 -3.78 -33.26 32.28
C HIS A 321 -3.40 -34.63 32.84
#